data_AF-A0A6L8B924-F1
#
_entry.id   AF-A0A6L8B924-F1
#
_cell.length_a   1.000
_cell.length_b   1.000
_cell.length_c   1.000
_cell.angle_alpha   90.00
_cell.angle_beta   90.00
_cell.angle_gamma   90.00
#
_symmetry.space_group_name_H-M   'P 1'
#
loop_
_entity.id
_entity.type
_entity.pdbx_description
1 polymer ?
#
loop_
_entity_poly.entity_id
_entity_poly.type
_entity_poly.pdbx_seq_one_letter_code
_entity_poly.pdbx_strand_id
1 'polypeptide(L)'
;MMFAGLAGLVVGSFLNVVAHRLPIMMERAWRQQCAELDRQLPADLLPAGIAFNLWMPRSACPDCGAAIAVRHNIPLLSYAMLRGRCARCGAGISPRYPVVEAVAGGLGLVIVWVLGPTWQAAAALPLAWTLLALSVIDLERQQLPDALTLPLLWGGLLLSLVRVDGGVLFTDVGSSVVGAAAGYL
;
A
#
# COMPACT_ATOMS: atom_id res chain seq x y z
N MET A 1 3.51 6.32 20.69
CA MET A 1 4.48 5.33 20.16
C MET A 1 3.82 3.99 19.88
N MET A 2 3.34 3.25 20.88
CA MET A 2 2.73 1.92 20.67
C MET A 2 1.55 1.93 19.69
N PHE A 3 0.69 2.94 19.76
CA PHE A 3 -0.41 3.12 18.82
C PHE A 3 0.05 3.23 17.36
N ALA A 4 1.13 3.97 17.08
CA ALA A 4 1.65 4.13 15.72
C ALA A 4 2.26 2.82 15.17
N GLY A 5 2.90 2.03 16.04
CA GLY A 5 3.35 0.68 15.69
C GLY A 5 2.18 -0.24 15.34
N LEU A 6 1.15 -0.29 16.19
CA LEU A 6 -0.06 -1.10 15.94
C LEU A 6 -0.81 -0.65 14.68
N ALA A 7 -0.96 0.67 14.48
CA ALA A 7 -1.54 1.22 13.27
C ALA A 7 -0.71 0.83 12.04
N GLY A 8 0.62 0.89 12.13
CA GLY A 8 1.53 0.45 11.07
C GLY A 8 1.39 -1.02 10.72
N LEU A 9 1.18 -1.91 11.71
CA LEU A 9 0.90 -3.33 11.44
C LEU A 9 -0.41 -3.51 10.64
N VAL A 10 -1.47 -2.81 11.04
CA VAL A 10 -2.78 -2.87 10.36
C VAL A 10 -2.69 -2.30 8.95
N VAL A 11 -2.07 -1.13 8.80
CA VAL A 11 -1.84 -0.50 7.50
C VAL A 11 -0.97 -1.39 6.63
N GLY A 12 0.10 -1.97 7.15
CA GLY A 12 0.97 -2.91 6.43
C GLY A 12 0.23 -4.11 5.85
N SER A 13 -0.78 -4.64 6.57
CA SER A 13 -1.63 -5.71 6.06
C SER A 13 -2.46 -5.25 4.86
N PHE A 14 -2.97 -4.01 4.90
CA PHE A 14 -3.61 -3.39 3.74
C PHE A 14 -2.63 -3.08 2.60
N LEU A 15 -1.39 -2.67 2.90
CA LEU A 15 -0.37 -2.43 1.87
C LEU A 15 -0.06 -3.68 1.07
N ASN A 16 -0.07 -4.87 1.69
CA ASN A 16 0.05 -6.14 0.96
C ASN A 16 -1.08 -6.31 -0.08
N VAL A 17 -2.30 -5.90 0.25
CA VAL A 17 -3.44 -5.93 -0.67
C VAL A 17 -3.22 -4.96 -1.82
N VAL A 18 -2.82 -3.72 -1.52
CA VAL A 18 -2.53 -2.70 -2.53
C VAL A 18 -1.41 -3.16 -3.46
N ALA A 19 -0.29 -3.62 -2.90
CA ALA A 19 0.88 -4.03 -3.67
C ALA A 19 0.60 -5.23 -4.59
N HIS A 20 -0.29 -6.12 -4.18
CA HIS A 20 -0.70 -7.25 -5.02
C HIS A 20 -1.75 -6.88 -6.06
N ARG A 21 -2.80 -6.14 -5.66
CA ARG A 21 -3.99 -5.96 -6.50
C ARG A 21 -3.89 -4.79 -7.47
N LEU A 22 -3.24 -3.70 -7.07
CA LEU A 22 -3.19 -2.50 -7.89
C LEU A 22 -2.55 -2.76 -9.28
N PRO A 23 -1.40 -3.46 -9.39
CA PRO A 23 -0.82 -3.78 -10.70
C PRO A 23 -1.74 -4.65 -11.55
N ILE A 24 -2.43 -5.63 -10.94
CA ILE A 24 -3.38 -6.51 -11.64
C ILE A 24 -4.57 -5.71 -12.17
N MET A 25 -5.10 -4.76 -11.38
CA MET A 25 -6.19 -3.90 -11.81
C MET A 25 -5.79 -3.03 -13.00
N MET A 26 -4.58 -2.45 -12.96
CA MET A 26 -4.04 -1.65 -14.06
C MET A 26 -3.87 -2.47 -15.33
N GLU A 27 -3.29 -3.67 -15.23
CA GLU A 27 -3.09 -4.55 -16.38
C GLU A 27 -4.42 -4.99 -17.01
N ARG A 28 -5.45 -5.26 -16.19
CA ARG A 28 -6.80 -5.57 -16.69
C ARG A 28 -7.44 -4.37 -17.37
N ALA A 29 -7.32 -3.18 -16.79
CA ALA A 29 -7.85 -1.95 -17.40
C ALA A 29 -7.19 -1.67 -18.75
N TRP A 30 -5.86 -1.84 -18.83
CA TRP A 30 -5.11 -1.72 -20.07
C TRP A 30 -5.60 -2.70 -21.16
N ARG A 31 -5.74 -3.99 -20.82
CA ARG A 31 -6.25 -5.01 -21.76
C ARG A 31 -7.65 -4.69 -22.26
N GLN A 32 -8.51 -4.15 -21.40
CA GLN A 32 -9.85 -3.71 -21.79
C GLN A 32 -9.80 -2.56 -22.80
N GLN A 33 -8.92 -1.58 -22.60
CA GLN A 33 -8.72 -0.47 -23.53
C GLN A 33 -8.20 -0.94 -24.89
N CYS A 34 -7.26 -1.89 -24.91
CA CYS A 34 -6.78 -2.48 -26.18
C CYS A 34 -7.90 -3.22 -26.92
N ALA A 35 -8.69 -4.04 -26.22
CA ALA A 35 -9.81 -4.77 -26.83
C ALA A 35 -10.87 -3.81 -27.42
N GLU A 36 -11.16 -2.71 -26.72
CA GLU A 36 -12.06 -1.65 -27.20
C GLU A 36 -11.55 -1.00 -28.49
N LEU A 37 -10.25 -0.67 -28.55
CA LEU A 37 -9.62 -0.10 -29.74
C LEU A 37 -9.63 -1.08 -30.93
N ASP A 38 -9.41 -2.36 -30.68
CA ASP A 38 -9.45 -3.42 -31.71
C ASP A 38 -10.87 -3.85 -32.11
N ARG A 39 -11.92 -3.22 -31.53
CA ARG A 39 -13.33 -3.63 -31.64
C ARG A 39 -13.58 -5.10 -31.32
N GLN A 40 -12.74 -5.69 -30.48
CA GLN A 40 -12.97 -7.02 -29.95
C GLN A 40 -13.87 -6.91 -28.71
N LEU A 41 -14.89 -7.76 -28.62
CA LEU A 41 -15.62 -7.92 -27.36
C LEU A 41 -14.63 -8.41 -26.29
N PRO A 42 -14.58 -7.79 -25.09
CA PRO A 42 -13.57 -8.12 -24.09
C PRO A 42 -13.67 -9.59 -23.69
N ALA A 43 -12.59 -10.35 -23.93
CA ALA A 43 -12.50 -11.78 -23.61
C ALA A 43 -12.48 -12.06 -22.09
N ASP A 44 -12.09 -11.07 -21.28
CA ASP A 44 -11.83 -11.22 -19.84
C ASP A 44 -12.96 -10.65 -18.96
N LEU A 45 -14.22 -10.87 -19.33
CA LEU A 45 -15.32 -10.71 -18.38
C LEU A 45 -15.22 -11.84 -17.35
N LEU A 46 -14.69 -11.52 -16.15
CA LEU A 46 -15.07 -12.25 -14.94
C LEU A 46 -16.59 -12.49 -15.01
N PRO A 47 -17.08 -13.70 -14.68
CA PRO A 47 -18.52 -13.99 -14.75
C PRO A 47 -19.28 -12.84 -14.09
N ALA A 48 -20.24 -12.28 -14.82
CA ALA A 48 -20.96 -11.06 -14.46
C ALA A 48 -21.38 -11.10 -12.99
N GLY A 49 -20.67 -10.37 -12.12
CA GLY A 49 -21.05 -10.30 -10.70
C GLY A 49 -19.98 -9.92 -9.68
N ILE A 50 -18.67 -10.17 -9.90
CA ILE A 50 -17.65 -9.85 -8.88
C ILE A 50 -16.65 -8.82 -9.43
N ALA A 51 -16.81 -7.56 -9.00
CA ALA A 51 -15.83 -6.52 -9.26
C ALA A 51 -14.48 -6.89 -8.60
N PHE A 52 -13.40 -6.87 -9.37
CA PHE A 52 -12.05 -7.02 -8.84
C PHE A 52 -11.47 -5.65 -8.51
N ASN A 53 -11.38 -5.33 -7.23
CA ASN A 53 -10.85 -4.08 -6.72
C ASN A 53 -10.08 -4.31 -5.40
N LEU A 54 -9.69 -3.23 -4.72
CA LEU A 54 -8.95 -3.32 -3.45
C LEU A 54 -9.76 -4.00 -2.33
N TRP A 55 -11.09 -3.98 -2.39
CA TRP A 55 -11.99 -4.51 -1.37
C TRP A 55 -12.53 -5.91 -1.71
N MET A 56 -12.68 -6.21 -3.01
CA MET A 56 -13.31 -7.44 -3.52
C MET A 56 -12.43 -8.14 -4.56
N PRO A 57 -12.33 -9.47 -4.56
CA PRO A 57 -12.93 -10.42 -3.59
C PRO A 57 -12.25 -10.34 -2.22
N ARG A 58 -12.77 -11.05 -1.21
CA ARG A 58 -12.09 -11.17 0.10
C ARG A 58 -10.75 -11.90 -0.05
N SER A 59 -9.81 -11.65 0.86
CA SER A 59 -8.55 -12.40 0.90
C SER A 59 -8.83 -13.90 1.00
N ALA A 60 -8.22 -14.68 0.11
CA ALA A 60 -8.39 -16.12 0.01
C ALA A 60 -7.03 -16.80 -0.14
N CYS A 61 -6.94 -18.06 0.28
CA CYS A 61 -5.74 -18.86 0.06
C CYS A 61 -5.55 -19.11 -1.45
N PRO A 62 -4.33 -18.89 -2.00
CA PRO A 62 -4.07 -19.09 -3.42
C PRO A 62 -4.23 -20.55 -3.85
N ASP A 63 -3.93 -21.51 -2.96
CA ASP A 63 -3.93 -22.94 -3.33
C ASP A 63 -5.31 -23.60 -3.21
N CYS A 64 -6.09 -23.25 -2.17
CA CYS A 64 -7.38 -23.90 -1.92
C CYS A 64 -8.60 -22.99 -2.10
N GLY A 65 -8.40 -21.71 -2.41
CA GLY A 65 -9.48 -20.73 -2.59
C GLY A 65 -10.30 -20.42 -1.32
N ALA A 66 -9.96 -21.01 -0.17
CA ALA A 66 -10.67 -20.79 1.07
C ALA A 66 -10.54 -19.33 1.52
N ALA A 67 -11.68 -18.68 1.80
CA ALA A 67 -11.70 -17.34 2.35
C ALA A 67 -10.98 -17.29 3.70
N ILE A 68 -10.09 -16.31 3.86
CA ILE A 68 -9.36 -16.09 5.10
C ILE A 68 -10.31 -15.44 6.11
N ALA A 69 -10.50 -16.10 7.27
CA ALA A 69 -11.33 -15.56 8.34
C ALA A 69 -10.71 -14.28 8.90
N VAL A 70 -11.54 -13.35 9.39
CA VAL A 70 -11.08 -12.04 9.91
C VAL A 70 -10.01 -12.18 11.01
N ARG A 71 -10.15 -13.18 11.89
CA ARG A 71 -9.14 -13.49 12.93
C ARG A 71 -7.77 -13.91 12.38
N HIS A 72 -7.72 -14.42 11.15
CA HIS A 72 -6.49 -14.78 10.46
C HIS A 72 -5.89 -13.60 9.68
N ASN A 73 -6.56 -12.43 9.65
CA ASN A 73 -6.03 -11.17 9.14
C ASN A 73 -5.37 -10.31 10.24
N ILE A 74 -5.17 -10.84 11.46
CA ILE A 74 -4.45 -10.09 12.51
C ILE A 74 -2.96 -10.08 12.15
N PRO A 75 -2.36 -8.91 11.84
CA PRO A 75 -1.00 -8.81 11.33
C PRO A 75 0.00 -9.48 12.25
N LEU A 76 1.01 -10.16 11.70
CA LEU A 76 2.06 -10.94 12.38
C LEU A 76 1.58 -12.09 13.28
N LEU A 77 0.58 -11.87 14.13
CA LEU A 77 0.06 -12.83 15.10
C LEU A 77 -0.57 -14.03 14.40
N SER A 78 -1.41 -13.80 13.38
CA SER A 78 -2.04 -14.90 12.65
C SER A 78 -1.00 -15.77 11.93
N TYR A 79 0.03 -15.15 11.34
CA TYR A 79 1.11 -15.85 10.66
C TYR A 79 1.93 -16.71 11.64
N ALA A 80 2.27 -16.15 12.81
CA ALA A 80 3.00 -16.88 13.86
C ALA A 80 2.17 -18.05 14.42
N MET A 81 0.89 -17.84 14.72
CA MET A 81 -0.01 -18.88 15.23
C MET A 81 -0.23 -20.01 14.22
N LEU A 82 -0.35 -19.68 12.94
CA LEU A 82 -0.52 -20.65 11.85
C LEU A 82 0.82 -21.23 11.35
N ARG A 83 1.95 -20.82 11.93
CA ARG A 83 3.32 -21.22 11.52
C ARG A 83 3.57 -21.01 10.03
N GLY A 84 3.04 -19.91 9.49
CA GLY A 84 3.15 -19.57 8.08
C GLY A 84 2.41 -20.53 7.14
N ARG A 85 1.35 -21.21 7.60
CA ARG A 85 0.57 -22.16 6.78
C ARG A 85 -0.91 -21.77 6.70
N CYS A 86 -1.58 -22.17 5.63
CA CYS A 86 -3.02 -22.03 5.52
C CYS A 86 -3.72 -22.90 6.57
N ALA A 87 -4.69 -22.31 7.29
CA ALA A 87 -5.47 -23.02 8.30
C ALA A 87 -6.31 -24.20 7.75
N ARG A 88 -6.56 -24.26 6.44
CA ARG A 88 -7.41 -25.28 5.80
C ARG A 88 -6.62 -26.33 5.03
N CYS A 89 -5.74 -25.92 4.11
CA CYS A 89 -4.98 -26.85 3.27
C CYS A 89 -3.54 -27.07 3.74
N GLY A 90 -3.05 -26.31 4.73
CA GLY A 90 -1.68 -26.43 5.23
C GLY A 90 -0.58 -25.89 4.29
N ALA A 91 -0.95 -25.32 3.14
CA ALA A 91 0.00 -24.76 2.19
C ALA A 91 0.75 -23.55 2.77
N GLY A 92 1.99 -23.34 2.33
CA GLY A 92 2.86 -22.28 2.86
C GLY A 92 2.42 -20.88 2.42
N ILE A 93 2.33 -19.96 3.38
CA ILE A 93 2.09 -18.54 3.14
C ILE A 93 3.44 -17.84 3.02
N SER A 94 3.64 -17.08 1.95
CA SER A 94 4.90 -16.36 1.69
C SER A 94 5.30 -15.47 2.87
N PRO A 95 6.58 -15.44 3.27
CA PRO A 95 7.07 -14.56 4.33
C PRO A 95 7.03 -13.07 3.93
N ARG A 96 6.77 -12.75 2.65
CA ARG A 96 6.56 -11.37 2.20
C ARG A 96 5.51 -10.64 3.04
N TYR A 97 4.38 -11.29 3.30
CA TYR A 97 3.25 -10.67 4.00
C TYR A 97 3.62 -10.18 5.41
N PRO A 98 4.14 -11.04 6.31
CA PRO A 98 4.56 -10.58 7.63
C PRO A 98 5.76 -9.64 7.59
N VAL A 99 6.65 -9.73 6.59
CA VAL A 99 7.77 -8.77 6.47
C VAL A 99 7.25 -7.36 6.21
N VAL A 100 6.34 -7.17 5.25
CA VAL A 100 5.75 -5.85 4.96
C VAL A 100 5.01 -5.29 6.18
N GLU A 101 4.26 -6.13 6.90
CA GLU A 101 3.58 -5.73 8.13
C GLU A 101 4.58 -5.27 9.21
N ALA A 102 5.64 -6.04 9.46
CA ALA A 102 6.67 -5.71 10.43
C ALA A 102 7.41 -4.42 10.06
N VAL A 103 7.76 -4.23 8.78
CA VAL A 103 8.42 -3.00 8.31
C VAL A 103 7.49 -1.80 8.46
N ALA A 104 6.20 -1.92 8.12
CA ALA A 104 5.24 -0.83 8.29
C ALA A 104 5.04 -0.44 9.76
N GLY A 105 4.95 -1.42 10.66
CA GLY A 105 4.93 -1.20 12.11
C GLY A 105 6.23 -0.56 12.63
N GLY A 106 7.38 -1.04 12.17
CA GLY A 106 8.70 -0.51 12.49
C GLY A 106 8.88 0.95 12.05
N LEU A 107 8.51 1.27 10.81
CA LEU A 107 8.49 2.65 10.30
C LEU A 107 7.61 3.54 11.18
N GLY A 108 6.42 3.05 11.57
CA GLY A 108 5.53 3.78 12.46
C GLY A 108 6.15 4.12 13.83
N LEU A 109 6.89 3.17 14.40
CA LEU A 109 7.62 3.36 15.66
C LEU A 109 8.78 4.34 15.49
N VAL A 110 9.60 4.16 14.45
CA VAL A 110 10.78 5.01 14.19
C VAL A 110 10.36 6.46 13.95
N ILE A 111 9.34 6.69 13.13
CA ILE A 111 8.85 8.04 12.81
C ILE A 111 8.40 8.77 14.07
N VAL A 112 7.57 8.13 14.90
CA VAL A 112 7.08 8.76 16.14
C VAL A 112 8.17 8.86 17.20
N TRP A 113 9.19 8.00 17.17
CA TRP A 113 10.34 8.10 18.06
C TRP A 113 11.23 9.30 17.71
N VAL A 114 11.51 9.52 16.42
CA VAL A 114 12.37 10.62 15.95
C VAL A 114 11.65 11.97 15.98
N LEU A 115 10.41 12.03 15.48
CA LEU A 115 9.67 13.29 15.30
C LEU A 115 8.73 13.61 16.47
N GLY A 116 8.56 12.67 17.42
CA GLY A 116 7.55 12.77 18.46
C GLY A 116 6.12 12.62 17.93
N PRO A 117 5.10 12.72 18.80
CA PRO A 117 3.69 12.73 18.41
C PRO A 117 3.27 14.10 17.86
N THR A 118 3.89 14.52 16.76
CA THR A 118 3.73 15.85 16.14
C THR A 118 2.97 15.79 14.82
N TRP A 119 2.58 16.95 14.27
CA TRP A 119 1.98 17.02 12.93
C TRP A 119 2.92 16.55 11.83
N GLN A 120 4.23 16.72 12.01
CA GLN A 120 5.26 16.18 11.14
C GLN A 120 5.19 14.65 11.11
N ALA A 121 5.10 14.00 12.28
CA ALA A 121 4.94 12.55 12.35
C ALA A 121 3.63 12.08 11.67
N ALA A 122 2.53 12.80 11.91
CA ALA A 122 1.24 12.48 11.29
C ALA A 122 1.28 12.53 9.75
N ALA A 123 2.04 13.46 9.17
CA ALA A 123 2.23 13.57 7.72
C ALA A 123 3.29 12.59 7.18
N ALA A 124 4.34 12.29 7.95
CA ALA A 124 5.40 11.36 7.56
C ALA A 124 4.94 9.90 7.52
N LEU A 125 4.00 9.49 8.38
CA LEU A 125 3.46 8.13 8.41
C LEU A 125 2.82 7.68 7.08
N PRO A 126 1.81 8.38 6.52
CA PRO A 126 1.20 7.98 5.26
C PRO A 126 2.21 8.06 4.10
N LEU A 127 3.13 9.02 4.11
CA LEU A 127 4.23 9.08 3.14
C LEU A 127 5.07 7.80 3.20
N ALA A 128 5.58 7.42 4.38
CA ALA A 128 6.44 6.25 4.55
C ALA A 128 5.72 4.94 4.20
N TRP A 129 4.46 4.79 4.59
CA TRP A 129 3.66 3.61 4.25
C TRP A 129 3.37 3.52 2.75
N THR A 130 3.11 4.64 2.08
CA THR A 130 2.90 4.65 0.63
C THR A 130 4.19 4.36 -0.12
N LEU A 131 5.32 4.91 0.32
CA LEU A 131 6.65 4.58 -0.22
C LEU A 131 6.98 3.10 -0.01
N LEU A 132 6.66 2.51 1.15
CA LEU A 132 6.82 1.07 1.37
C LEU A 132 6.01 0.25 0.36
N ALA A 133 4.75 0.62 0.11
CA ALA A 133 3.93 -0.05 -0.91
C ALA A 133 4.53 0.09 -2.31
N LEU A 134 4.99 1.29 -2.68
CA LEU A 134 5.66 1.55 -3.95
C LEU A 134 6.94 0.73 -4.09
N SER A 135 7.81 0.67 -3.07
CA SER A 135 9.02 -0.15 -3.10
C SER A 135 8.70 -1.63 -3.26
N VAL A 136 7.65 -2.14 -2.61
CA VAL A 136 7.23 -3.54 -2.78
C VAL A 136 6.70 -3.80 -4.19
N ILE A 137 5.92 -2.89 -4.77
CA ILE A 137 5.43 -3.03 -6.15
C ILE A 137 6.60 -2.98 -7.13
N ASP A 138 7.52 -2.04 -6.95
CA ASP A 138 8.69 -1.86 -7.80
C ASP A 138 9.61 -3.09 -7.79
N LEU A 139 9.90 -3.66 -6.60
CA LEU A 139 10.69 -4.88 -6.48
C LEU A 139 10.09 -6.09 -7.21
N GLU A 140 8.76 -6.12 -7.38
CA GLU A 140 8.07 -7.26 -8.00
C GLU A 140 7.74 -7.07 -9.48
N ARG A 141 7.43 -5.83 -9.87
CA ARG A 141 6.87 -5.51 -11.18
C ARG A 141 7.61 -4.37 -11.89
N GLN A 142 8.55 -3.69 -11.24
CA GLN A 142 9.26 -2.52 -11.76
C GLN A 142 8.31 -1.45 -12.31
N GLN A 143 7.20 -1.24 -11.60
CA GLN A 143 6.15 -0.30 -11.95
C GLN A 143 5.90 0.67 -10.78
N LEU A 144 5.73 1.95 -11.10
CA LEU A 144 5.36 2.99 -10.14
C LEU A 144 3.97 3.53 -10.51
N PRO A 145 2.89 3.06 -9.86
CA PRO A 145 1.54 3.49 -10.20
C PRO A 145 1.31 4.98 -9.91
N ASP A 146 0.86 5.71 -10.93
CA ASP A 146 0.49 7.12 -10.82
C ASP A 146 -0.61 7.37 -9.77
N ALA A 147 -1.47 6.38 -9.56
CA ALA A 147 -2.49 6.40 -8.51
C ALA A 147 -1.93 6.51 -7.08
N LEU A 148 -0.62 6.25 -6.89
CA LEU A 148 0.08 6.41 -5.61
C LEU A 148 1.08 7.57 -5.64
N THR A 149 1.82 7.75 -6.74
CA THR A 149 2.85 8.80 -6.84
C THR A 149 2.26 10.21 -6.96
N LEU A 150 1.19 10.40 -7.75
CA LEU A 150 0.57 11.72 -7.93
C LEU A 150 -0.06 12.27 -6.64
N PRO A 151 -0.82 11.47 -5.85
CA PRO A 151 -1.31 11.93 -4.55
C PRO A 151 -0.18 12.30 -3.58
N LEU A 152 0.95 11.59 -3.60
CA LEU A 152 2.11 11.94 -2.77
C LEU A 152 2.73 13.28 -3.20
N LEU A 153 2.89 13.49 -4.51
CA LEU A 153 3.43 14.73 -5.04
C LEU A 153 2.55 15.94 -4.66
N TRP A 154 1.26 15.86 -4.97
CA TRP A 154 0.32 16.92 -4.63
C TRP A 154 0.17 17.10 -3.12
N GLY A 155 0.17 16.00 -2.35
CA GLY A 155 0.15 16.03 -0.89
C GLY A 155 1.36 16.77 -0.31
N GLY A 156 2.56 16.47 -0.80
CA GLY A 156 3.80 17.17 -0.39
C GLY A 156 3.76 18.67 -0.70
N LEU A 157 3.33 19.04 -1.91
CA LEU A 157 3.17 20.44 -2.30
C LEU A 157 2.14 21.17 -1.42
N LEU A 158 0.98 20.56 -1.15
CA LEU A 158 -0.04 21.14 -0.28
C LEU A 158 0.44 21.26 1.17
N LEU A 159 1.20 20.28 1.68
CA LEU A 159 1.79 20.34 3.02
C LEU A 159 2.82 21.48 3.17
N SER A 160 3.50 21.89 2.10
CA SER A 160 4.43 23.04 2.14
C SER A 160 3.76 24.39 2.43
N LEU A 161 2.45 24.47 2.16
CA LEU A 161 1.60 25.63 2.48
C LEU A 161 1.20 25.66 3.96
N VAL A 162 1.22 24.51 4.64
CA VAL A 162 0.80 24.40 6.03
C VAL A 162 1.86 25.02 6.94
N ARG A 163 1.38 25.81 7.93
CA ARG A 163 2.19 26.42 8.98
C ARG A 163 1.73 25.89 10.33
N VAL A 164 2.68 25.51 11.17
CA VAL A 164 2.44 25.03 12.54
C VAL A 164 3.34 25.83 13.46
N ASP A 165 2.78 26.40 14.54
CA ASP A 165 3.50 27.21 15.53
C ASP A 165 4.35 28.36 14.92
N GLY A 166 3.89 28.93 13.80
CA GLY A 166 4.57 30.00 13.08
C GLY A 166 5.71 29.53 12.14
N GLY A 167 6.04 28.24 12.13
CA GLY A 167 7.04 27.63 11.26
C GLY A 167 6.46 26.86 10.07
N VAL A 168 7.32 26.50 9.10
CA VAL A 168 7.00 25.54 8.04
C VAL A 168 6.95 24.12 8.63
N LEU A 169 6.06 23.26 8.13
CA LEU A 169 5.94 21.89 8.65
C LEU A 169 7.18 21.03 8.33
N PHE A 170 7.63 21.07 7.07
CA PHE A 170 8.84 20.38 6.60
C PHE A 170 9.77 21.32 5.83
N THR A 171 9.26 21.97 4.80
CA THR A 171 10.04 22.83 3.90
C THR A 171 9.14 23.91 3.29
N ASP A 172 9.75 24.96 2.75
CA ASP A 172 9.02 26.05 2.11
C ASP A 172 8.51 25.69 0.70
N VAL A 173 7.64 26.53 0.15
CA VAL A 173 7.01 26.30 -1.15
C VAL A 173 8.03 26.32 -2.29
N GLY A 174 9.01 27.23 -2.24
CA GLY A 174 10.01 27.37 -3.28
C GLY A 174 10.87 26.11 -3.39
N SER A 175 11.41 25.66 -2.26
CA SER A 175 12.18 24.40 -2.22
C SER A 175 11.34 23.17 -2.55
N SER A 176 10.06 23.14 -2.17
CA SER A 176 9.14 22.03 -2.53
C SER A 176 8.90 21.94 -4.03
N VAL A 177 8.68 23.08 -4.70
CA VAL A 177 8.47 23.13 -6.15
C VAL A 177 9.75 22.77 -6.90
N VAL A 178 10.90 23.26 -6.45
CA VAL A 178 12.20 22.89 -7.03
C VAL A 178 12.46 21.39 -6.86
N GLY A 179 12.17 20.83 -5.68
CA GLY A 179 12.28 19.40 -5.43
C GLY A 179 11.35 18.57 -6.32
N ALA A 180 10.10 18.99 -6.49
CA ALA A 180 9.15 18.33 -7.39
C ALA A 180 9.61 18.37 -8.85
N ALA A 181 10.10 19.53 -9.33
CA ALA A 181 10.63 19.67 -10.68
C ALA A 181 11.88 18.80 -10.89
N ALA A 182 12.80 18.78 -9.94
CA ALA A 182 14.01 17.97 -9.99
C ALA A 182 13.73 16.46 -9.96
N GLY A 183 12.64 16.03 -9.29
CA GLY A 183 12.24 14.62 -9.27
C GLY A 183 11.62 14.11 -10.57
N TYR A 184 11.17 14.99 -11.46
CA TYR A 184 10.60 14.65 -12.77
C TYR A 184 11.59 14.73 -13.93
N LEU A 185 12.75 15.39 -13.73
CA LEU A 185 13.82 15.52 -14.70
C LEU A 185 14.82 14.36 -14.60
#